data_AF-A0A959ID00-F1
#
_entry.id   AF-A0A959ID00-F1
#
_cell.length_a   1.000
_cell.length_b   1.000
_cell.length_c   1.000
_cell.angle_alpha   90.00
_cell.angle_beta   90.00
_cell.angle_gamma   90.00
#
_symmetry.space_group_name_H-M   'P 1'
#
loop_
_entity.id
_entity.type
_entity.pdbx_description
1 polymer ?
#
loop_
_entity_poly.entity_id
_entity_poly.type
_entity_poly.pdbx_seq_one_letter_code
_entity_poly.pdbx_strand_id
1 'polypeptide(L)'
;MTGDFLEVDVEVNVLDQLELSIVRIELNGEEIYAGTGAPAPGELMIDLTELDPAMPYHELLVKAVDNRGVIGQHMTVFRVE
;
A
#
# COMPACT_ATOMS: atom_id res chain seq x y z
N MET A 1 -19.32 15.20 -6.46
CA MET A 1 -18.02 14.51 -6.57
C MET A 1 -18.22 13.23 -5.79
N THR A 2 -18.19 12.08 -6.46
CA THR A 2 -18.41 10.78 -5.82
C THR A 2 -17.06 10.09 -5.72
N GLY A 3 -16.49 10.10 -4.52
CA GLY A 3 -15.26 9.38 -4.22
C GLY A 3 -14.47 10.08 -3.12
N ASP A 4 -15.01 10.19 -1.91
CA ASP A 4 -14.23 10.59 -0.73
C ASP A 4 -13.16 9.53 -0.40
N PHE A 5 -13.27 8.33 -0.99
CA PHE A 5 -12.36 7.22 -0.78
C PHE A 5 -11.78 6.70 -2.09
N LEU A 6 -10.49 6.36 -2.06
CA LEU A 6 -9.76 5.64 -3.10
C LEU A 6 -9.52 4.19 -2.65
N GLU A 7 -10.02 3.25 -3.42
CA GLU A 7 -9.74 1.82 -3.25
C GLU A 7 -8.34 1.50 -3.78
N VAL A 8 -7.57 0.75 -2.99
CA VAL A 8 -6.20 0.34 -3.33
C VAL A 8 -6.11 -1.18 -3.33
N ASP A 9 -5.97 -1.74 -4.53
CA ASP A 9 -5.71 -3.17 -4.71
C ASP A 9 -4.21 -3.45 -4.75
N VAL A 10 -3.76 -4.37 -3.91
CA VAL A 10 -2.35 -4.78 -3.82
C VAL A 10 -2.23 -6.26 -4.08
N GLU A 11 -1.45 -6.63 -5.09
CA GLU A 11 -1.08 -8.01 -5.37
C GLU A 11 0.40 -8.22 -5.04
N VAL A 12 0.69 -9.17 -4.15
CA VAL A 12 2.06 -9.56 -3.81
C VAL A 12 2.26 -11.02 -4.17
N ASN A 13 3.21 -11.26 -5.09
CA ASN A 13 3.57 -12.59 -5.53
C ASN A 13 4.92 -13.01 -4.94
N VAL A 14 5.02 -14.28 -4.54
CA VAL A 14 6.24 -14.92 -4.02
C VAL A 14 6.62 -16.10 -4.91
N LEU A 15 7.92 -16.37 -5.03
CA LEU A 15 8.45 -17.43 -5.88
C LEU A 15 8.43 -18.78 -5.15
N ASP A 16 7.94 -19.82 -5.83
CA ASP A 16 7.97 -21.22 -5.38
C ASP A 16 7.40 -21.45 -3.96
N GLN A 17 8.22 -21.95 -3.04
CA GLN A 17 7.88 -22.29 -1.65
C GLN A 17 8.12 -21.14 -0.68
N LEU A 18 8.41 -19.94 -1.19
CA LEU A 18 8.56 -18.77 -0.34
C LEU A 18 7.19 -18.34 0.20
N GLU A 19 7.17 -17.91 1.45
CA GLU A 19 5.98 -17.41 2.13
C GLU A 19 6.21 -15.96 2.53
N LEU A 20 5.15 -15.16 2.49
CA LEU A 20 5.17 -13.81 3.04
C LEU A 20 5.21 -13.88 4.56
N SER A 21 6.13 -13.14 5.15
CA SER A 21 6.20 -12.94 6.61
C SER A 21 5.54 -11.63 7.02
N ILE A 22 5.71 -10.57 6.21
CA ILE A 22 5.08 -9.28 6.43
C ILE A 22 4.83 -8.56 5.10
N VAL A 23 3.70 -7.87 5.01
CA VAL A 23 3.38 -6.84 4.02
C VAL A 23 3.06 -5.57 4.80
N ARG A 24 3.71 -4.47 4.42
CA ARG A 24 3.52 -3.13 4.97
C ARG A 24 3.18 -2.18 3.83
N ILE A 25 2.17 -1.34 4.02
CA ILE A 25 1.81 -0.30 3.07
C ILE A 25 1.90 1.04 3.79
N GLU A 26 2.64 1.97 3.18
CA GLU A 26 2.88 3.30 3.70
C GLU A 26 2.28 4.35 2.74
N LEU A 27 1.59 5.33 3.29
CA LEU A 27 1.11 6.52 2.58
C LEU A 27 1.87 7.74 3.11
N ASN A 28 2.63 8.42 2.26
CA ASN A 28 3.50 9.53 2.63
C ASN A 28 4.45 9.20 3.81
N GLY A 29 4.89 7.95 3.91
CA GLY A 29 5.76 7.44 4.98
C GLY A 29 5.03 7.01 6.26
N GLU A 30 3.71 7.14 6.34
CA GLU A 30 2.90 6.64 7.45
C GLU A 30 2.33 5.25 7.13
N GLU A 31 2.47 4.30 8.06
CA GLU A 31 1.92 2.94 7.89
C GLU A 31 0.39 2.97 7.92
N ILE A 32 -0.25 2.60 6.80
CA ILE A 32 -1.70 2.48 6.68
C ILE A 32 -2.19 1.03 6.69
N TYR A 33 -1.26 0.07 6.53
CA TYR A 33 -1.55 -1.36 6.63
C TYR A 33 -0.31 -2.15 7.04
N ALA A 34 -0.50 -3.17 7.89
CA ALA A 34 0.50 -4.18 8.18
C ALA A 34 -0.17 -5.55 8.41
N GLY A 35 0.33 -6.59 7.74
CA GLY A 35 -0.21 -7.95 7.86
C GLY A 35 0.79 -9.00 7.38
N THR A 36 0.45 -10.28 7.51
CA THR A 36 1.26 -11.40 6.99
C THR A 36 1.00 -11.69 5.50
N GLY A 37 0.12 -10.91 4.85
CA GLY A 37 -0.23 -10.99 3.45
C GLY A 37 -0.73 -9.63 2.95
N ALA A 38 -1.00 -9.51 1.65
CA ALA A 38 -1.63 -8.31 1.10
C ALA A 38 -3.08 -8.17 1.62
N PRO A 39 -3.60 -6.93 1.75
CA PRO A 39 -5.02 -6.72 2.04
C PRO A 39 -5.89 -7.39 0.96
N ALA A 40 -7.08 -7.85 1.35
CA ALA A 40 -8.06 -8.31 0.37
C ALA A 40 -8.47 -7.15 -0.56
N PRO A 41 -8.89 -7.42 -1.80
CA PRO A 41 -9.43 -6.39 -2.69
C PRO A 41 -10.56 -5.60 -2.00
N GLY A 42 -10.49 -4.28 -2.06
CA GLY A 42 -11.44 -3.39 -1.38
C GLY A 42 -11.26 -3.21 0.13
N GLU A 43 -10.29 -3.88 0.77
CA GLU A 43 -10.02 -3.72 2.21
C GLU A 43 -9.26 -2.43 2.51
N LEU A 44 -8.30 -2.07 1.65
CA LEU A 44 -7.52 -0.85 1.81
C LEU A 44 -8.20 0.33 1.10
N MET A 45 -8.69 1.25 1.92
CA MET A 45 -9.36 2.48 1.47
C MET A 45 -8.58 3.69 1.98
N ILE A 46 -8.23 4.61 1.09
CA ILE A 46 -7.61 5.89 1.45
C ILE A 46 -8.70 6.96 1.46
N ASP A 47 -8.89 7.65 2.58
CA ASP A 47 -9.74 8.84 2.65
C ASP A 47 -9.03 10.02 1.99
N LEU A 48 -9.54 10.46 0.84
CA LEU A 48 -8.96 11.56 0.08
C LEU A 48 -9.17 12.93 0.76
N THR A 49 -10.10 13.02 1.71
CA THR A 49 -10.37 14.27 2.45
C THR A 49 -9.36 14.53 3.58
N GLU A 50 -8.61 13.50 4.00
CA GLU A 50 -7.55 13.60 5.00
C GLU A 50 -6.19 13.96 4.38
N LEU A 51 -6.10 14.00 3.05
CA LEU A 51 -4.86 14.29 2.33
C LEU A 51 -4.58 15.80 2.22
N ASP A 52 -3.30 16.17 2.32
CA ASP A 52 -2.87 17.56 2.20
C ASP A 52 -3.00 18.05 0.74
N PRO A 53 -3.94 18.98 0.43
CA PRO A 53 -4.14 19.47 -0.93
C PRO A 53 -2.99 20.37 -1.42
N ALA A 54 -2.09 20.81 -0.54
CA ALA A 54 -0.89 21.55 -0.91
C ALA A 54 0.24 20.63 -1.40
N MET A 55 0.17 19.31 -1.15
CA MET A 55 1.15 18.38 -1.67
C MET A 55 0.94 18.14 -3.17
N PRO A 56 1.99 18.23 -4.00
CA PRO A 56 1.86 18.03 -5.44
C PRO A 56 1.62 16.56 -5.83
N TYR A 57 1.93 15.61 -4.93
CA TYR A 57 1.71 14.17 -5.07
C TYR A 57 1.68 13.52 -3.69
N HIS A 58 0.98 12.40 -3.58
CA HIS A 58 1.07 11.48 -2.44
C HIS A 58 1.80 10.20 -2.86
N GLU A 59 2.66 9.71 -1.98
CA GLU A 59 3.47 8.50 -2.19
C GLU A 59 2.79 7.29 -1.55
N LEU A 60 2.64 6.22 -2.31
CA LEU A 60 2.19 4.93 -1.81
C LEU A 60 3.31 3.91 -1.98
N LEU A 61 3.77 3.35 -0.87
CA LEU A 61 4.90 2.42 -0.81
C LEU A 61 4.44 1.08 -0.23
N VAL A 62 4.58 0.02 -1.01
CA VAL A 62 4.32 -1.36 -0.59
C VAL A 62 5.66 -2.04 -0.35
N LYS A 63 5.84 -2.60 0.85
CA LYS A 63 7.00 -3.43 1.24
C LYS A 63 6.49 -4.82 1.61
N ALA A 64 7.06 -5.84 1.00
CA ALA A 64 6.79 -7.23 1.32
C ALA A 64 8.09 -7.92 1.73
N VAL A 65 8.06 -8.74 2.77
CA VAL A 65 9.21 -9.50 3.25
C VAL A 65 8.86 -10.97 3.23
N ASP A 66 9.74 -11.79 2.66
CA ASP A 66 9.59 -13.24 2.65
C ASP A 66 10.09 -13.88 3.96
N ASN A 67 9.89 -15.19 4.11
CA ASN A 67 10.36 -15.98 5.26
C ASN A 67 11.90 -16.09 5.40
N ARG A 68 12.67 -15.56 4.44
CA ARG A 68 14.15 -15.45 4.50
C ARG A 68 14.60 -14.05 4.93
N GLY A 69 13.67 -13.10 5.07
CA GLY A 69 13.97 -11.70 5.36
C GLY A 69 14.32 -10.87 4.12
N VAL A 70 14.09 -11.37 2.91
CA VAL A 70 14.31 -10.61 1.67
C VAL A 70 13.15 -9.64 1.47
N ILE A 71 13.48 -8.38 1.18
CA ILE A 71 12.51 -7.29 1.00
C ILE A 71 12.28 -7.03 -0.49
N GLY A 72 11.04 -7.17 -0.94
CA GLY A 72 10.53 -6.62 -2.20
C GLY A 72 9.77 -5.33 -1.92
N GLN A 73 9.95 -4.30 -2.75
CA GLN A 73 9.22 -3.05 -2.59
C GLN A 73 8.79 -2.46 -3.92
N HIS A 74 7.63 -1.82 -3.92
CA HIS A 74 7.10 -1.07 -5.04
C HIS A 74 6.55 0.27 -4.56
N MET A 75 6.81 1.32 -5.32
CA MET A 75 6.40 2.68 -4.99
C MET A 75 5.67 3.28 -6.18
N THR A 76 4.55 3.92 -5.92
CA THR A 76 3.80 4.71 -6.90
C THR A 76 3.39 6.04 -6.28
N VAL A 77 2.96 6.98 -7.14
CA VAL A 77 2.50 8.30 -6.71
C VAL A 77 1.19 8.65 -7.40
N PHE A 78 0.33 9.39 -6.70
CA PHE A 78 -0.94 9.90 -7.26
C PHE A 78 -1.20 11.33 -6.80
N ARG A 79 -2.19 11.97 -7.44
CA ARG A 79 -2.66 13.32 -7.10
C ARG A 79 -4.14 13.28 -6.76
N VAL A 80 -4.55 14.16 -5.86
CA VAL A 80 -5.98 14.44 -5.59
C VAL A 80 -6.35 15.67 -6.43
N GLU A 81 -7.40 15.56 -7.25
CA GLU A 81 -7.94 16.66 -8.07
C GLU A 81 -9.15 17.33 -7.42
#